data_AF-A0A832X188-F1
#
_entry.id   AF-A0A832X188-F1
#
_cell.length_a   1.000
_cell.length_b   1.000
_cell.length_c   1.000
_cell.angle_alpha   90.00
_cell.angle_beta   90.00
_cell.angle_gamma   90.00
#
_symmetry.space_group_name_H-M   'P 1'
#
loop_
_entity.id
_entity.type
_entity.pdbx_description
1 polymer ?
#
loop_
_entity_poly.entity_id
_entity_poly.type
_entity_poly.pdbx_seq_one_letter_code
_entity_poly.pdbx_strand_id
1 'polypeptide(L)'
;MHDQEEIETFKKFCPLPIEEVREISHIVLMQMMPAVIEEDIESFGAAVNHVQTVGFNKRESLIWPDFVKNIASFMRNRSYGAGVSSFGPVVYAFVDNREEGRQLQTEVQKMLDESVGGVTMMTRAKNSGAEISKT
;
A
#
# COMPACT_ATOMS: atom_id res chain seq x y z
N MET A 1 20.56 8.70 0.56
CA MET A 1 19.99 9.87 -0.16
C MET A 1 18.46 9.86 -0.06
N HIS A 2 17.90 9.43 1.08
CA HIS A 2 16.44 9.36 1.30
C HIS A 2 16.04 10.21 2.53
N ASP A 3 16.90 10.24 3.55
CA ASP A 3 16.62 10.90 4.84
C ASP A 3 16.34 12.41 4.70
N GLN A 4 17.07 13.12 3.82
CA GLN A 4 16.90 14.58 3.69
C GLN A 4 15.57 14.95 3.01
N GLU A 5 15.18 14.24 1.95
CA GLU A 5 13.92 14.47 1.23
C GLU A 5 12.72 14.07 2.10
N GLU A 6 12.85 13.00 2.89
CA GLU A 6 11.88 12.60 3.90
C GLU A 6 11.72 13.68 4.99
N ILE A 7 12.83 14.16 5.57
CA ILE A 7 12.80 15.26 6.56
C ILE A 7 12.12 16.51 6.00
N GLU A 8 12.45 16.89 4.76
CA GLU A 8 11.84 18.05 4.10
C GLU A 8 10.35 17.84 3.86
N THR A 9 9.94 16.63 3.50
CA THR A 9 8.54 16.24 3.34
C THR A 9 7.78 16.38 4.66
N PHE A 10 8.32 15.85 5.76
CA PHE A 10 7.71 16.02 7.09
C PHE A 10 7.63 17.50 7.49
N LYS A 11 8.71 18.27 7.32
CA LYS A 11 8.71 19.71 7.62
C LYS A 11 7.71 20.49 6.77
N LYS A 12 7.48 20.07 5.53
CA LYS A 12 6.58 20.71 4.58
C LYS A 12 5.11 20.42 4.87
N PHE A 13 4.79 19.19 5.29
CA PHE A 13 3.41 18.72 5.35
C PHE A 13 2.86 18.55 6.76
N CYS A 14 3.71 18.56 7.80
CA CYS A 14 3.29 18.46 9.18
C CYS A 14 3.30 19.82 9.89
N PRO A 15 2.37 20.07 10.84
CA PRO A 15 1.30 19.16 11.27
C PRO A 15 0.21 18.99 10.20
N LEU A 16 -0.39 17.79 10.16
CA LEU A 16 -1.53 17.51 9.30
C LEU A 16 -2.80 18.19 9.86
N PRO A 17 -3.78 18.55 9.00
CA PRO A 17 -5.09 18.99 9.45
C PRO A 17 -5.75 17.97 10.39
N ILE A 18 -6.33 18.43 11.50
CA ILE A 18 -6.90 17.52 12.52
C ILE A 18 -8.06 16.68 11.97
N GLU A 19 -8.75 17.18 10.96
CA GLU A 19 -9.85 16.55 10.24
C GLU A 19 -9.35 15.28 9.53
N GLU A 20 -8.20 15.36 8.86
CA GLU A 20 -7.61 14.21 8.18
C GLU A 20 -7.02 13.19 9.17
N VAL A 21 -6.49 13.67 10.31
CA VAL A 21 -6.04 12.78 11.40
C VAL A 21 -7.22 11.99 11.98
N ARG A 22 -8.36 12.67 12.20
CA ARG A 22 -9.61 12.04 12.65
C ARG A 22 -10.14 11.06 11.61
N GLU A 23 -10.11 11.43 10.34
CA GLU A 23 -10.57 10.59 9.24
C GLU A 23 -9.77 9.29 9.13
N ILE A 24 -8.43 9.38 9.13
CA ILE A 24 -7.57 8.17 9.12
C ILE A 24 -7.84 7.31 10.36
N SER A 25 -7.95 7.93 11.54
CA SER A 25 -8.25 7.20 12.77
C SER A 25 -9.58 6.46 12.67
N HIS A 26 -10.61 7.11 12.11
CA HIS A 26 -11.92 6.51 11.90
C HIS A 26 -11.85 5.35 10.90
N ILE A 27 -11.25 5.53 9.73
CA ILE A 27 -11.13 4.46 8.72
C ILE A 27 -10.35 3.26 9.26
N VAL A 28 -9.24 3.49 9.96
CA VAL A 28 -8.44 2.40 10.53
C VAL A 28 -9.21 1.66 11.63
N LEU A 29 -9.81 2.37 12.58
CA LEU A 29 -10.44 1.77 13.76
C LEU A 29 -11.85 1.23 13.47
N MET A 30 -12.61 1.88 12.59
CA MET A 30 -14.03 1.59 12.38
C MET A 30 -14.32 0.86 11.06
N GLN A 31 -13.35 0.73 10.15
CA GLN A 31 -13.52 -0.01 8.90
C GLN A 31 -12.43 -1.07 8.71
N MET A 32 -11.16 -0.66 8.67
CA MET A 32 -10.04 -1.58 8.37
C MET A 32 -9.92 -2.70 9.40
N MET A 33 -9.92 -2.36 10.69
CA MET A 33 -9.77 -3.35 11.75
C MET A 33 -10.97 -4.31 11.86
N PRO A 34 -12.24 -3.85 11.86
CA PRO A 34 -13.39 -4.74 11.78
C PRO A 34 -13.36 -5.66 10.54
N ALA A 35 -13.03 -5.13 9.37
CA ALA A 35 -12.96 -5.93 8.13
C ALA A 35 -11.94 -7.07 8.21
N VAL A 36 -10.80 -6.87 8.89
CA VAL A 36 -9.84 -7.95 9.16
C VAL A 36 -10.45 -9.02 10.09
N ILE A 37 -11.19 -8.60 11.12
CA ILE A 37 -11.82 -9.51 12.09
C ILE A 37 -12.95 -10.33 11.42
N GLU A 38 -13.70 -9.70 10.53
CA GLU A 38 -14.85 -10.28 9.82
C GLU A 38 -14.45 -11.04 8.54
N GLU A 39 -13.16 -11.08 8.20
CA GLU A 39 -12.62 -11.67 6.97
C GLU A 39 -13.23 -11.06 5.69
N ASP A 40 -13.57 -9.77 5.73
CA ASP A 40 -14.15 -9.01 4.61
C ASP A 40 -13.04 -8.29 3.80
N ILE A 41 -12.60 -8.94 2.73
CA ILE A 41 -11.56 -8.40 1.83
C ILE A 41 -12.00 -7.16 1.06
N GLU A 42 -13.29 -7.00 0.76
CA GLU A 42 -13.82 -5.84 0.04
C GLU A 42 -13.76 -4.60 0.93
N SER A 43 -14.29 -4.70 2.16
CA SER A 43 -14.24 -3.60 3.13
C SER A 43 -12.81 -3.26 3.54
N PHE A 44 -11.94 -4.27 3.69
CA PHE A 44 -10.53 -4.06 4.00
C PHE A 44 -9.80 -3.34 2.86
N GLY A 45 -9.99 -3.81 1.62
CA GLY A 45 -9.40 -3.22 0.42
C GLY A 45 -9.86 -1.78 0.18
N ALA A 46 -11.16 -1.50 0.39
CA ALA A 46 -11.71 -0.15 0.36
C ALA A 46 -11.08 0.76 1.43
N ALA A 47 -10.89 0.26 2.65
CA ALA A 47 -10.22 1.01 3.72
C ALA A 47 -8.77 1.33 3.37
N VAL A 48 -8.02 0.37 2.82
CA VAL A 48 -6.64 0.60 2.36
C VAL A 48 -6.61 1.68 1.28
N ASN A 49 -7.48 1.58 0.27
CA ASN A 49 -7.56 2.56 -0.81
C ASN A 49 -7.88 3.97 -0.26
N HIS A 50 -8.78 4.08 0.71
CA HIS A 50 -9.11 5.36 1.36
C HIS A 50 -7.90 5.93 2.10
N VAL A 51 -7.19 5.12 2.89
CA VAL A 51 -6.00 5.56 3.62
C VAL A 51 -4.92 6.11 2.69
N GLN A 52 -4.83 5.64 1.43
CA GLN A 52 -3.89 6.20 0.45
C GLN A 52 -4.23 7.62 -0.03
N THR A 53 -5.45 8.13 0.22
CA THR A 53 -5.91 9.44 -0.30
C THR A 53 -6.04 10.53 0.76
N VAL A 54 -5.75 10.22 2.03
CA VAL A 54 -5.89 11.11 3.19
C VAL A 54 -4.56 11.24 3.94
N GLY A 55 -4.41 12.32 4.72
CA GLY A 55 -3.28 12.52 5.64
C GLY A 55 -1.92 12.37 4.96
N PHE A 56 -0.96 11.78 5.66
CA PHE A 56 0.42 11.74 5.19
C PHE A 56 0.59 10.93 3.89
N ASN A 57 -0.11 9.81 3.75
CA ASN A 57 -0.03 8.96 2.54
C ASN A 57 -0.43 9.73 1.27
N LYS A 58 -1.44 10.62 1.36
CA LYS A 58 -1.78 11.53 0.25
C LYS A 58 -0.59 12.39 -0.16
N ARG A 59 0.21 12.87 0.80
CA ARG A 59 1.36 13.73 0.55
C ARG A 59 2.55 12.93 0.02
N GLU A 60 2.80 11.74 0.55
CA GLU A 60 3.79 10.81 0.00
C GLU A 60 3.51 10.55 -1.49
N SER A 61 2.22 10.38 -1.85
CA SER A 61 1.82 10.15 -3.24
C SER A 61 2.21 11.26 -4.22
N LEU A 62 2.42 12.49 -3.74
CA LEU A 62 2.84 13.60 -4.58
C LEU A 62 4.28 13.44 -5.05
N ILE A 63 5.14 12.84 -4.22
CA ILE A 63 6.57 12.70 -4.47
C ILE A 63 6.98 11.32 -4.97
N TRP A 64 6.04 10.35 -5.03
CA TRP A 64 6.34 9.07 -5.65
C TRP A 64 6.80 9.23 -7.10
N PRO A 65 7.82 8.47 -7.53
CA PRO A 65 8.17 8.36 -8.94
C PRO A 65 6.98 7.93 -9.80
N ASP A 66 6.95 8.36 -11.06
CA ASP A 66 5.82 8.09 -11.96
C ASP A 66 5.56 6.59 -12.15
N PHE A 67 6.60 5.76 -12.15
CA PHE A 67 6.43 4.30 -12.25
C PHE A 67 5.65 3.73 -11.05
N VAL A 68 5.90 4.24 -9.83
CA VAL A 68 5.16 3.83 -8.62
C VAL A 68 3.70 4.27 -8.73
N LYS A 69 3.44 5.50 -9.16
CA LYS A 69 2.09 6.02 -9.38
C LYS A 69 1.31 5.18 -10.39
N ASN A 70 1.94 4.84 -11.51
CA ASN A 70 1.33 4.06 -12.58
C ASN A 70 1.01 2.63 -12.12
N ILE A 71 1.95 1.96 -11.46
CA ILE A 71 1.75 0.60 -10.94
C ILE A 71 0.70 0.59 -9.83
N ALA A 72 0.75 1.53 -8.88
CA ALA A 72 -0.24 1.63 -7.81
C ALA A 72 -1.65 1.91 -8.34
N SER A 73 -1.79 2.79 -9.34
CA SER A 73 -3.06 3.05 -10.03
C SER A 73 -3.58 1.80 -10.75
N PHE A 74 -2.71 1.11 -11.49
CA PHE A 74 -3.05 -0.13 -12.18
C PHE A 74 -3.52 -1.22 -11.20
N MET A 75 -2.74 -1.48 -10.15
CA MET A 75 -3.06 -2.49 -9.15
C MET A 75 -4.35 -2.16 -8.39
N ARG A 76 -4.60 -0.88 -8.07
CA ARG A 76 -5.84 -0.45 -7.42
C ARG A 76 -7.09 -0.76 -8.24
N ASN A 77 -7.01 -0.68 -9.57
CA ASN A 77 -8.13 -0.96 -10.47
C ASN A 77 -8.32 -2.46 -10.77
N ARG A 78 -7.40 -3.32 -10.34
CA ARG A 78 -7.35 -4.76 -10.65
C ARG A 78 -7.35 -5.66 -9.41
N SER A 79 -7.57 -5.08 -8.23
CA SER A 79 -7.49 -5.77 -6.95
C SER A 79 -8.50 -5.19 -5.96
N TYR A 80 -8.69 -5.83 -4.81
CA TYR A 80 -9.60 -5.34 -3.77
C TYR A 80 -9.10 -4.05 -3.12
N GLY A 81 -7.78 -3.86 -3.08
CA GLY A 81 -7.14 -2.64 -2.61
C GLY A 81 -5.64 -2.67 -2.86
N ALA A 82 -5.05 -1.48 -3.04
CA ALA A 82 -3.62 -1.34 -3.28
C ALA A 82 -3.03 -0.11 -2.58
N GLY A 83 -1.80 -0.28 -2.09
CA GLY A 83 -1.06 0.77 -1.41
C GLY A 83 0.43 0.75 -1.74
N VAL A 84 1.11 1.82 -1.34
CA VAL A 84 2.57 1.92 -1.41
C VAL A 84 3.11 1.84 0.01
N SER A 85 4.19 1.10 0.20
CA SER A 85 4.87 1.02 1.49
C SER A 85 5.80 2.21 1.63
N SER A 86 5.51 3.09 2.60
CA SER A 86 6.29 4.31 2.88
C SER A 86 6.43 5.18 1.61
N PHE A 87 7.63 5.71 1.35
CA PHE A 87 7.95 6.47 0.14
C PHE A 87 8.09 5.61 -1.13
N GLY A 88 7.81 4.31 -1.06
CA GLY A 88 8.07 3.35 -2.13
C GLY A 88 9.50 2.79 -2.10
N PRO A 89 9.91 2.03 -3.13
CA PRO A 89 9.19 1.76 -4.37
C PRO A 89 8.22 0.58 -4.29
N VAL A 90 8.05 -0.05 -3.11
CA VAL A 90 7.22 -1.24 -2.96
C VAL A 90 5.73 -0.88 -3.05
N VAL A 91 5.05 -1.44 -4.05
CA VAL A 91 3.59 -1.40 -4.21
C VAL A 91 3.02 -2.78 -3.86
N TYR A 92 1.93 -2.81 -3.11
CA TYR A 92 1.23 -4.04 -2.73
C TYR A 92 -0.25 -3.97 -3.08
N ALA A 93 -0.88 -5.13 -3.26
CA ALA A 93 -2.31 -5.27 -3.49
C ALA A 93 -2.86 -6.55 -2.87
N PHE A 94 -4.18 -6.60 -2.70
CA PHE A 94 -4.91 -7.73 -2.13
C PHE A 94 -5.80 -8.40 -3.17
N VAL A 95 -5.72 -9.72 -3.24
CA VAL A 95 -6.52 -10.60 -4.12
C VAL A 95 -7.10 -11.73 -3.27
N ASP A 96 -8.25 -12.27 -3.68
CA ASP A 96 -8.95 -13.28 -2.87
C ASP A 96 -8.52 -14.71 -3.21
N ASN A 97 -7.98 -14.92 -4.42
CA ASN A 97 -7.51 -16.23 -4.84
C ASN A 97 -6.19 -16.19 -5.62
N ARG A 98 -5.57 -17.38 -5.70
CA ARG A 98 -4.26 -17.56 -6.36
C ARG A 98 -4.31 -17.26 -7.86
N GLU A 99 -5.45 -17.43 -8.51
CA GLU A 99 -5.56 -17.24 -9.96
C GLU A 99 -5.55 -15.75 -10.29
N GLU A 100 -6.38 -14.95 -9.61
CA GLU A 100 -6.31 -13.49 -9.65
C GLU A 100 -4.90 -12.98 -9.34
N GLY A 101 -4.28 -13.53 -8.29
CA GLY A 101 -2.92 -13.18 -7.90
C GLY A 101 -1.90 -13.43 -9.01
N ARG A 102 -1.97 -14.56 -9.72
CA ARG A 102 -1.07 -14.87 -10.84
C ARG A 102 -1.30 -13.96 -12.05
N GLN A 103 -2.55 -13.66 -12.36
CA GLN A 103 -2.91 -12.77 -13.45
C GLN A 103 -2.36 -11.37 -13.18
N LEU A 104 -2.65 -10.81 -12.01
CA LEU A 104 -2.14 -9.51 -11.59
C LEU A 104 -0.60 -9.51 -11.54
N GLN A 105 0.02 -10.55 -10.99
CA GLN A 105 1.47 -10.69 -10.94
C GLN A 105 2.10 -10.65 -12.34
N THR A 106 1.53 -11.37 -13.30
CA THR A 106 2.02 -11.42 -14.69
C THR A 106 1.93 -10.05 -15.35
N GLU A 107 0.80 -9.36 -15.18
CA GLU A 107 0.59 -8.03 -15.75
C GLU A 107 1.54 -6.99 -15.15
N VAL A 108 1.71 -6.99 -13.83
CA VAL A 108 2.64 -6.08 -13.14
C VAL A 108 4.09 -6.40 -13.47
N GLN A 109 4.48 -7.68 -13.57
CA GLN A 109 5.83 -8.05 -13.97
C GLN A 109 6.15 -7.52 -15.37
N LYS A 110 5.21 -7.64 -16.31
CA LYS A 110 5.35 -7.06 -17.64
C LYS A 110 5.54 -5.54 -17.59
N MET A 111 4.75 -4.83 -16.78
CA MET A 111 4.92 -3.37 -16.60
C MET A 111 6.30 -3.01 -16.04
N LEU A 112 6.84 -3.81 -15.11
CA LEU A 112 8.20 -3.61 -14.57
C LEU A 112 9.27 -3.86 -15.63
N ASP A 113 9.17 -4.97 -16.36
CA ASP A 113 10.12 -5.35 -17.41
C ASP A 113 10.20 -4.31 -18.53
N GLU A 114 9.07 -3.67 -18.85
CA GLU A 114 8.96 -2.60 -19.86
C GLU A 114 9.36 -1.21 -19.34
N SER A 115 9.61 -1.04 -18.04
CA SER A 115 9.90 0.27 -17.43
C SER A 115 11.22 0.33 -16.67
N VAL A 116 11.20 0.10 -15.35
CA VAL A 116 12.34 0.28 -14.44
C VAL A 116 13.01 -1.03 -14.02
N GLY A 117 12.50 -2.17 -14.51
CA GLY A 117 12.82 -3.50 -14.02
C GLY A 117 12.22 -3.77 -12.63
N GLY A 118 12.58 -4.91 -12.03
CA GLY A 118 12.13 -5.28 -10.69
C GLY A 118 11.53 -6.68 -10.63
N VAL A 119 10.99 -7.03 -9.47
CA VAL A 119 10.41 -8.35 -9.22
C VAL A 119 9.06 -8.23 -8.54
N THR A 120 8.16 -9.11 -8.93
CA THR A 120 6.88 -9.32 -8.26
C THR A 120 6.94 -10.59 -7.42
N MET A 121 6.23 -10.60 -6.29
CA MET A 121 6.05 -11.80 -5.49
C MET A 121 4.63 -11.87 -4.92
N MET A 122 4.10 -13.08 -4.82
CA MET A 122 2.87 -13.35 -4.09
C MET A 122 3.22 -13.94 -2.72
N THR A 123 2.68 -13.36 -1.66
CA THR A 123 2.92 -13.79 -0.28
C THR A 123 1.62 -13.81 0.52
N ARG A 124 1.69 -14.25 1.77
CA ARG A 124 0.59 -14.23 2.73
C ARG A 124 1.05 -13.56 4.01
N ALA A 125 0.12 -12.95 4.75
CA ALA A 125 0.41 -12.42 6.07
C ALA A 125 0.96 -13.52 6.98
N LYS A 126 2.01 -13.20 7.74
CA LYS A 126 2.56 -14.08 8.77
C LYS A 126 1.92 -13.71 10.11
N ASN A 127 1.01 -14.54 10.60
CA ASN A 127 0.33 -14.34 11.90
C ASN A 127 1.20 -14.76 13.10
N SER A 128 2.52 -14.74 12.93
CA SER A 128 3.50 -15.00 13.98
C SER A 128 4.73 -14.10 13.79
N GLY A 129 5.39 -13.78 14.89
CA GLY A 129 6.58 -12.92 14.89
C GLY A 129 7.84 -13.60 14.36
N ALA A 130 9.00 -13.06 14.73
CA ALA A 130 10.28 -13.69 14.46
C ALA A 130 10.40 -15.02 15.22
N GLU A 131 10.93 -16.05 14.55
CA GLU A 131 11.25 -17.34 15.16
C GLU A 131 12.77 -17.44 15.27
N ILE A 132 13.28 -17.74 16.47
CA ILE A 132 14.70 -17.89 16.73
C ILE A 132 14.96 -19.37 16.99
N SER A 133 15.58 -20.04 16.02
CA SER A 133 16.09 -21.40 16.19
C SER A 133 17.61 -21.37 16.29
N LYS A 134 18.18 -22.25 17.13
CA LYS A 134 19.63 -22.51 17.14
C LYS A 134 19.92 -23.52 16.04
N THR A 135 20.76 -23.13 15.09
CA THR A 135 21.39 -24.04 14.12
C THR A 135 22.44 -24.91 14.82
#